data_AF-A0A9X3ZLZ8-F1
#
_entry.id   AF-A0A9X3ZLZ8-F1
#
_cell.length_a   1.000
_cell.length_b   1.000
_cell.length_c   1.000
_cell.angle_alpha   90.00
_cell.angle_beta   90.00
_cell.angle_gamma   90.00
#
_symmetry.space_group_name_H-M   'P 1'
#
loop_
_entity.id
_entity.type
_entity.pdbx_description
1 polymer ?
#
loop_
_entity_poly.entity_id
_entity_poly.type
_entity_poly.pdbx_seq_one_letter_code
_entity_poly.pdbx_strand_id
1 'polypeptide(L)'
;MSQYHHGTETKRVNGGSVPVTTVDGAIIGIVGTAPVGEVNTLKLCLTKKDFAQFGNVLDRGYTLPDALDILSRYRAGQVYVVNVLDPVKHKTTVSNEQLTVNPDNLIAYTKKVGLIELSLNADDGVLNTEDYTANLLTGEIKLHKPKQNVTATYTYADPTKVTEADIKGAIDTQTGKRTGFEMLRAGFNLFGSDAKILICPHYDTQATMATALETFAEQINAIAYIQAPKGTTLAKAISGRGPEGVINFKTSSDRTHLFFPHVVGERSTLESLATHAAGLRMKTDADHGYWFSTSNRQLKGVIGVEIPLTARVDDLQSETNRLNAVGITTVFNSFGTGFRLWGNRLACYPTVTHITNFEVVQRTADIIDESIRRVELQFIDKPIDDALLDSLLGTIETYMGTLKSIVGFSVWLDPDADLVDAFSKGNVPIKYKFTPKIPAERITNTSEVTREFLINLTNRGGK
;
A
#
# COMPACT_ATOMS: atom_id res chain seq x y z
N MET A 1 48.86 1.10 -42.65
CA MET A 1 48.28 2.03 -43.66
C MET A 1 47.02 2.62 -43.07
N SER A 2 47.08 3.84 -42.54
CA SER A 2 45.89 4.60 -42.17
C SER A 2 45.12 4.94 -43.44
N GLN A 3 43.83 4.59 -43.51
CA GLN A 3 42.99 4.95 -44.65
C GLN A 3 42.96 6.48 -44.80
N TYR A 4 43.44 6.97 -45.94
CA TYR A 4 43.39 8.37 -46.32
C TYR A 4 41.94 8.77 -46.59
N HIS A 5 41.39 9.71 -45.82
CA HIS A 5 40.06 10.28 -46.02
C HIS A 5 40.20 11.69 -46.58
N HIS A 6 39.71 11.92 -47.81
CA HIS A 6 39.60 13.25 -48.40
C HIS A 6 38.11 13.63 -48.46
N GLY A 7 37.67 14.44 -47.49
CA GLY A 7 36.28 14.83 -47.29
C GLY A 7 36.01 15.27 -45.85
N THR A 8 34.78 15.68 -45.55
CA THR A 8 34.33 15.91 -44.17
C THR A 8 33.64 14.65 -43.64
N GLU A 9 34.16 14.06 -42.57
CA GLU A 9 33.53 12.97 -41.84
C GLU A 9 32.76 13.52 -40.63
N THR A 10 31.50 13.14 -40.48
CA THR A 10 30.74 13.39 -39.24
C THR A 10 30.56 12.07 -38.52
N LYS A 11 31.31 11.84 -37.43
CA LYS A 11 31.03 10.77 -36.48
C LYS A 11 30.07 11.29 -35.42
N ARG A 12 28.88 10.70 -35.35
CA ARG A 12 27.94 11.00 -34.28
C ARG A 12 28.40 10.29 -33.00
N VAL A 13 29.07 11.03 -32.13
CA VAL A 13 29.28 10.64 -30.73
C VAL A 13 28.04 11.09 -29.97
N ASN A 14 27.22 10.14 -29.52
CA ASN A 14 26.13 10.43 -28.59
C ASN A 14 26.74 10.60 -27.19
N GLY A 15 27.32 11.76 -26.91
CA GLY A 15 27.82 12.14 -25.59
C GLY A 15 26.80 12.99 -24.84
N GLY A 16 26.76 12.87 -23.51
CA GLY A 16 25.90 13.67 -22.63
C GLY A 16 25.28 12.86 -21.49
N SER A 17 24.67 13.56 -20.54
CA SER A 17 23.83 12.96 -19.50
C SER A 17 22.58 12.34 -20.14
N VAL A 18 22.22 11.13 -19.74
CA VAL A 18 20.95 10.52 -20.18
C VAL A 18 19.83 10.98 -19.25
N PRO A 19 18.65 11.36 -19.76
CA PRO A 19 17.52 11.69 -18.89
C PRO A 19 17.12 10.50 -18.01
N VAL A 20 16.98 10.73 -16.72
CA VAL A 20 16.48 9.75 -15.76
C VAL A 20 15.00 10.00 -15.50
N THR A 21 14.17 8.99 -15.78
CA THR A 21 12.75 9.02 -15.43
C THR A 21 12.55 8.50 -14.01
N THR A 22 11.96 9.32 -13.15
CA THR A 22 11.58 8.90 -11.80
C THR A 22 10.53 7.79 -11.85
N VAL A 23 10.72 6.74 -11.06
CA VAL A 23 9.77 5.62 -10.95
C VAL A 23 8.47 6.05 -10.27
N ASP A 24 7.35 5.43 -10.67
CA ASP A 24 6.05 5.63 -10.05
C ASP A 24 6.08 5.32 -8.55
N GLY A 25 5.74 6.30 -7.72
CA GLY A 25 5.92 6.22 -6.27
C GLY A 25 4.86 5.40 -5.52
N ALA A 26 3.62 5.32 -6.02
CA ALA A 26 2.49 4.73 -5.27
C ALA A 26 1.78 3.60 -6.01
N ILE A 27 2.51 2.53 -6.31
CA ILE A 27 1.90 1.26 -6.74
C ILE A 27 1.57 0.44 -5.48
N ILE A 28 0.30 0.10 -5.29
CA ILE A 28 -0.13 -0.75 -4.18
C ILE A 28 -0.15 -2.22 -4.61
N GLY A 29 0.54 -3.08 -3.88
CA GLY A 29 0.37 -4.52 -3.94
C GLY A 29 -0.66 -4.98 -2.90
N ILE A 30 -1.76 -5.57 -3.35
CA ILE A 30 -2.80 -6.13 -2.48
C ILE A 30 -2.96 -7.62 -2.74
N VAL A 31 -2.91 -8.41 -1.67
CA VAL A 31 -3.19 -9.85 -1.68
C VAL A 31 -4.34 -10.14 -0.73
N GLY A 32 -5.31 -10.91 -1.20
CA GLY A 32 -6.48 -11.26 -0.41
C GLY A 32 -7.40 -12.25 -1.10
N THR A 33 -8.65 -12.28 -0.66
CA THR A 33 -9.66 -13.22 -1.13
C THR A 33 -10.79 -12.49 -1.86
N ALA A 34 -11.14 -13.00 -3.04
CA ALA A 34 -12.27 -12.55 -3.84
C ALA A 34 -13.10 -13.75 -4.30
N PRO A 35 -14.45 -13.65 -4.34
CA PRO A 35 -15.33 -14.72 -4.79
C PRO A 35 -15.18 -15.03 -6.29
N VAL A 36 -14.71 -14.05 -7.07
CA VAL A 36 -14.51 -14.15 -8.52
C VAL A 36 -13.18 -13.48 -8.91
N GLY A 37 -12.69 -13.82 -10.09
CA GLY A 37 -11.41 -13.33 -10.61
C GLY A 37 -10.38 -14.46 -10.75
N GLU A 38 -9.35 -14.21 -11.54
CA GLU A 38 -8.29 -15.20 -11.77
C GLU A 38 -7.48 -15.45 -10.50
N VAL A 39 -7.29 -16.74 -10.19
CA VAL A 39 -6.58 -17.19 -8.99
C VAL A 39 -5.07 -17.10 -9.22
N ASN A 40 -4.34 -16.60 -8.23
CA ASN A 40 -2.87 -16.47 -8.21
C ASN A 40 -2.29 -15.82 -9.47
N THR A 41 -3.03 -14.89 -10.07
CA THR A 41 -2.59 -14.12 -11.24
C THR A 41 -2.52 -12.65 -10.88
N LEU A 42 -1.40 -12.01 -11.22
CA LEU A 42 -1.21 -10.58 -10.98
C LEU A 42 -2.03 -9.79 -12.00
N LYS A 43 -2.97 -8.97 -11.52
CA LYS A 43 -3.71 -8.04 -12.36
C LYS A 43 -3.38 -6.60 -11.96
N LEU A 44 -3.05 -5.79 -12.95
CA LEU A 44 -3.00 -4.34 -12.81
C LEU A 44 -4.41 -3.78 -12.92
N CYS A 45 -4.88 -3.15 -11.86
CA CYS A 45 -6.15 -2.46 -11.80
C CYS A 45 -5.92 -0.96 -11.67
N LEU A 46 -6.57 -0.19 -12.53
CA LEU A 46 -6.48 1.27 -12.54
C LEU A 46 -7.82 1.89 -12.17
N THR A 47 -8.91 1.31 -12.66
CA THR A 47 -10.25 1.90 -12.61
C THR A 47 -11.20 1.09 -11.74
N LYS A 48 -12.32 1.70 -11.37
CA LYS A 48 -13.45 1.01 -10.71
C LYS A 48 -13.97 -0.18 -11.51
N LYS A 49 -13.87 -0.14 -12.84
CA LYS A 49 -14.28 -1.26 -13.71
C LYS A 49 -13.33 -2.45 -13.58
N ASP A 50 -12.04 -2.19 -13.39
CA ASP A 50 -11.06 -3.26 -13.18
C ASP A 50 -11.26 -3.90 -11.81
N PHE A 51 -11.58 -3.10 -10.79
CA PHE A 51 -11.90 -3.61 -9.45
C PHE A 51 -13.14 -4.51 -9.43
N ALA A 52 -14.15 -4.22 -10.25
CA ALA A 52 -15.37 -5.01 -10.34
C ALA A 52 -15.13 -6.46 -10.83
N GLN A 53 -13.97 -6.75 -11.45
CA GLN A 53 -13.59 -8.11 -11.86
C GLN A 53 -13.41 -9.07 -10.67
N PHE A 54 -13.16 -8.53 -9.47
CA PHE A 54 -13.03 -9.29 -8.22
C PHE A 54 -14.34 -9.41 -7.46
N GLY A 55 -15.44 -8.92 -8.02
CA GLY A 55 -16.77 -8.99 -7.46
C GLY A 55 -17.19 -7.72 -6.74
N ASN A 56 -18.43 -7.73 -6.24
CA ASN A 56 -19.00 -6.63 -5.48
C ASN A 56 -18.64 -6.76 -4.00
N VAL A 57 -18.75 -5.65 -3.27
CA VAL A 57 -18.72 -5.68 -1.82
C VAL A 57 -19.91 -6.48 -1.33
N LEU A 58 -19.62 -7.52 -0.54
CA LEU A 58 -20.63 -8.41 0.02
C LEU A 58 -20.62 -8.42 1.56
N ASP A 59 -19.62 -7.82 2.21
CA ASP A 59 -19.41 -7.75 3.68
C ASP A 59 -19.52 -9.15 4.36
N ARG A 60 -19.12 -10.21 3.65
CA ARG A 60 -19.28 -11.63 4.06
C ARG A 60 -17.95 -12.39 4.23
N GLY A 61 -16.86 -11.65 4.42
CA GLY A 61 -15.51 -12.20 4.70
C GLY A 61 -14.55 -12.22 3.51
N TYR A 62 -14.94 -11.68 2.36
CA TYR A 62 -14.05 -11.49 1.22
C TYR A 62 -13.28 -10.19 1.37
N THR A 63 -11.95 -10.25 1.37
CA THR A 63 -11.12 -9.10 1.76
C THR A 63 -10.81 -8.16 0.60
N LEU A 64 -10.72 -8.68 -0.63
CA LEU A 64 -10.39 -7.86 -1.81
C LEU A 64 -11.52 -6.90 -2.22
N PRO A 65 -12.79 -7.33 -2.39
CA PRO A 65 -13.84 -6.41 -2.82
C PRO A 65 -14.02 -5.23 -1.86
N ASP A 66 -13.97 -5.51 -0.55
CA ASP A 66 -14.09 -4.50 0.50
C ASP A 66 -12.92 -3.49 0.44
N ALA A 67 -11.69 -3.99 0.27
CA ALA A 67 -10.50 -3.15 0.19
C ALA A 67 -10.43 -2.33 -1.12
N LEU A 68 -10.81 -2.93 -2.25
CA LEU A 68 -10.84 -2.25 -3.54
C LEU A 68 -11.90 -1.15 -3.58
N ASP A 69 -13.05 -1.35 -2.94
CA ASP A 69 -14.05 -0.30 -2.76
C ASP A 69 -13.48 0.91 -2.00
N ILE A 70 -12.77 0.67 -0.88
CA ILE A 70 -12.08 1.71 -0.12
C ILE A 70 -11.07 2.46 -0.99
N LEU A 71 -10.19 1.75 -1.70
CA LEU A 71 -9.18 2.35 -2.58
C LEU A 71 -9.82 3.19 -3.69
N SER A 72 -10.97 2.75 -4.20
CA SER A 72 -11.70 3.46 -5.25
C SER A 72 -12.20 4.85 -4.86
N ARG A 73 -12.30 5.14 -3.55
CA ARG A 73 -12.71 6.46 -3.01
C ARG A 73 -11.59 7.51 -3.11
N TYR A 74 -10.33 7.08 -3.20
CA TYR A 74 -9.16 7.97 -3.14
C TYR A 74 -8.59 8.40 -4.50
N ARG A 75 -9.28 8.08 -5.62
CA ARG A 75 -8.85 8.24 -7.03
C ARG A 75 -8.09 7.01 -7.56
N ALA A 76 -8.29 6.73 -8.84
CA ALA A 76 -7.60 5.70 -9.61
C ALA A 76 -6.09 5.95 -9.67
N GLY A 77 -5.32 5.10 -8.99
CA GLY A 77 -3.88 4.91 -9.17
C GLY A 77 -3.60 3.43 -9.45
N GLN A 78 -2.33 3.05 -9.57
CA GLN A 78 -1.96 1.67 -9.94
C GLN A 78 -2.07 0.73 -8.75
N VAL A 79 -2.88 -0.33 -8.89
CA VAL A 79 -3.05 -1.38 -7.87
C VAL A 79 -2.79 -2.74 -8.49
N TYR A 80 -1.83 -3.47 -7.95
CA TYR A 80 -1.57 -4.87 -8.27
C TYR A 80 -2.38 -5.76 -7.35
N VAL A 81 -3.36 -6.47 -7.93
CA VAL A 81 -4.29 -7.33 -7.20
C VAL A 81 -3.94 -8.79 -7.44
N VAL A 82 -3.84 -9.57 -6.36
CA VAL A 82 -3.69 -11.03 -6.38
C VAL A 82 -4.80 -11.67 -5.57
N ASN A 83 -5.67 -12.43 -6.24
CA ASN A 83 -6.67 -13.26 -5.58
C ASN A 83 -6.10 -14.65 -5.25
N VAL A 84 -6.13 -15.03 -3.98
CA VAL A 84 -5.62 -16.32 -3.50
C VAL A 84 -6.74 -17.36 -3.34
N LEU A 85 -8.00 -16.91 -3.32
CA LEU A 85 -9.14 -17.81 -3.15
C LEU A 85 -9.34 -18.68 -4.40
N ASP A 86 -8.86 -19.91 -4.35
CA ASP A 86 -9.12 -20.95 -5.36
C ASP A 86 -10.52 -21.59 -5.17
N PRO A 87 -11.48 -21.41 -6.11
CA PRO A 87 -12.81 -22.04 -6.04
C PRO A 87 -12.78 -23.57 -6.08
N VAL A 88 -11.70 -24.18 -6.58
CA VAL A 88 -11.55 -25.65 -6.65
C VAL A 88 -11.18 -26.21 -5.28
N LYS A 89 -10.29 -25.52 -4.55
CA LYS A 89 -9.76 -25.97 -3.25
C LYS A 89 -10.56 -25.43 -2.06
N HIS A 90 -10.86 -24.14 -2.07
CA HIS A 90 -11.51 -23.44 -0.96
C HIS A 90 -13.03 -23.41 -1.15
N LYS A 91 -13.66 -24.58 -1.15
CA LYS A 91 -15.11 -24.70 -1.30
C LYS A 91 -15.77 -25.38 -0.11
N THR A 92 -16.97 -24.94 0.22
CA THR A 92 -17.83 -25.59 1.22
C THR A 92 -19.22 -25.76 0.63
N THR A 93 -19.78 -26.95 0.78
CA THR A 93 -21.14 -27.25 0.33
C THR A 93 -22.09 -27.14 1.52
N VAL A 94 -23.15 -26.35 1.35
CA VAL A 94 -24.27 -26.26 2.28
C VAL A 94 -25.44 -26.99 1.64
N SER A 95 -25.98 -27.99 2.34
CA SER A 95 -27.11 -28.78 1.86
C SER A 95 -28.40 -28.39 2.58
N ASN A 96 -29.49 -28.36 1.84
CA ASN A 96 -30.85 -28.19 2.34
C ASN A 96 -31.05 -26.93 3.20
N GLU A 97 -30.49 -25.79 2.79
CA GLU A 97 -30.78 -24.51 3.44
C GLU A 97 -32.20 -24.05 3.07
N GLN A 98 -33.08 -23.89 4.06
CA GLN A 98 -34.42 -23.36 3.82
C GLN A 98 -34.35 -21.86 3.51
N LEU A 99 -34.77 -21.48 2.30
CA LEU A 99 -34.79 -20.09 1.85
C LEU A 99 -36.13 -19.44 2.21
N THR A 100 -36.06 -18.26 2.83
CA THR A 100 -37.25 -17.43 3.04
C THR A 100 -37.46 -16.55 1.81
N VAL A 101 -38.42 -16.93 0.96
CA VAL A 101 -38.79 -16.15 -0.23
C VAL A 101 -39.65 -14.97 0.21
N ASN A 102 -39.26 -13.74 -0.18
CA ASN A 102 -40.07 -12.57 0.09
C ASN A 102 -41.35 -12.62 -0.77
N PRO A 103 -42.56 -12.63 -0.17
CA PRO A 103 -43.82 -12.82 -0.90
C PRO A 103 -44.12 -11.73 -1.94
N ASP A 104 -43.55 -10.53 -1.81
CA ASP A 104 -43.86 -9.40 -2.71
C ASP A 104 -43.00 -9.38 -3.98
N ASN A 105 -41.72 -9.78 -3.88
CA ASN A 105 -40.76 -9.70 -4.99
C ASN A 105 -40.27 -11.07 -5.49
N LEU A 106 -40.66 -12.17 -4.83
CA LEU A 106 -40.21 -13.54 -5.11
C LEU A 106 -38.68 -13.72 -5.09
N ILE A 107 -37.99 -12.84 -4.35
CA ILE A 107 -36.53 -12.88 -4.16
C ILE A 107 -36.22 -13.61 -2.86
N ALA A 108 -35.26 -14.53 -2.93
CA ALA A 108 -34.61 -15.16 -1.79
C ALA A 108 -33.12 -14.88 -1.82
N TYR A 109 -32.50 -14.87 -0.64
CA TYR A 109 -31.05 -14.73 -0.49
C TYR A 109 -30.49 -15.96 0.21
N THR A 110 -29.41 -16.53 -0.34
CA THR A 110 -28.63 -17.55 0.35
C THR A 110 -27.86 -16.93 1.52
N LYS A 111 -27.69 -17.68 2.62
CA LYS A 111 -26.93 -17.21 3.80
C LYS A 111 -25.44 -16.95 3.48
N LYS A 112 -24.90 -17.61 2.45
CA LYS A 112 -23.54 -17.41 1.93
C LYS A 112 -23.57 -16.95 0.48
N VAL A 113 -22.52 -16.23 0.07
CA VAL A 113 -22.40 -15.52 -1.21
C VAL A 113 -21.11 -15.95 -1.91
N GLY A 114 -20.99 -15.76 -3.23
CA GLY A 114 -19.91 -16.36 -4.04
C GLY A 114 -20.16 -17.84 -4.32
N LEU A 115 -21.35 -18.15 -4.82
CA LEU A 115 -21.79 -19.48 -5.21
C LEU A 115 -21.03 -19.93 -6.46
N ILE A 116 -20.52 -21.14 -6.42
CA ILE A 116 -19.87 -21.83 -7.55
C ILE A 116 -20.93 -22.69 -8.25
N GLU A 117 -21.73 -23.43 -7.46
CA GLU A 117 -22.83 -24.28 -7.92
C GLU A 117 -24.05 -24.04 -7.04
N LEU A 118 -25.25 -24.04 -7.63
CA LEU A 118 -26.53 -23.86 -6.94
C LEU A 118 -27.55 -24.85 -7.50
N SER A 119 -28.16 -25.64 -6.64
CA SER A 119 -29.36 -26.41 -6.92
C SER A 119 -30.46 -26.01 -5.94
N LEU A 120 -31.67 -25.87 -6.48
CA LEU A 120 -32.85 -25.48 -5.72
C LEU A 120 -33.87 -26.61 -5.78
N ASN A 121 -34.49 -26.92 -4.65
CA ASN A 121 -35.60 -27.85 -4.56
C ASN A 121 -36.81 -27.11 -3.97
N ALA A 122 -38.00 -27.34 -4.50
CA ALA A 122 -39.25 -26.85 -3.93
C ALA A 122 -40.28 -27.97 -3.92
N ASP A 123 -40.98 -28.13 -2.80
CA ASP A 123 -42.12 -29.05 -2.64
C ASP A 123 -41.88 -30.44 -3.30
N ASP A 124 -40.74 -31.07 -2.97
CA ASP A 124 -40.25 -32.40 -3.43
C ASP A 124 -39.73 -32.55 -4.88
N GLY A 125 -39.52 -31.45 -5.63
CA GLY A 125 -38.92 -31.48 -6.97
C GLY A 125 -37.70 -30.56 -7.14
N VAL A 126 -36.71 -31.01 -7.93
CA VAL A 126 -35.56 -30.16 -8.34
C VAL A 126 -36.05 -29.08 -9.31
N LEU A 127 -35.74 -27.82 -9.01
CA LEU A 127 -36.04 -26.67 -9.85
C LEU A 127 -35.02 -26.57 -11.00
N ASN A 128 -35.53 -26.50 -12.23
CA ASN A 128 -34.69 -26.28 -13.41
C ASN A 128 -34.30 -24.80 -13.54
N THR A 129 -33.23 -24.51 -14.27
CA THR A 129 -32.69 -23.16 -14.52
C THR A 129 -33.65 -22.20 -15.22
N GLU A 130 -34.77 -22.70 -15.77
CA GLU A 130 -35.84 -21.86 -16.35
C GLU A 130 -36.80 -21.30 -15.30
N ASP A 131 -36.89 -21.92 -14.11
CA ASP A 131 -37.83 -21.54 -13.06
C ASP A 131 -37.34 -20.37 -12.19
N TYR A 132 -36.04 -20.03 -12.27
CA TYR A 132 -35.42 -19.01 -11.43
C TYR A 132 -34.24 -18.31 -12.11
N THR A 133 -34.00 -17.05 -11.77
CA THR A 133 -32.78 -16.31 -12.09
C THR A 133 -31.94 -16.19 -10.83
N ALA A 134 -30.71 -16.72 -10.84
CA ALA A 134 -29.80 -16.63 -9.70
C ALA A 134 -28.57 -15.79 -10.05
N ASN A 135 -28.27 -14.81 -9.21
CA ASN A 135 -26.99 -14.11 -9.22
C ASN A 135 -26.03 -14.85 -8.27
N LEU A 136 -25.21 -15.72 -8.84
CA LEU A 136 -24.24 -16.58 -8.14
C LEU A 136 -23.26 -15.78 -7.27
N LEU A 137 -22.92 -14.55 -7.66
CA LEU A 137 -22.02 -13.69 -6.90
C LEU A 137 -22.66 -13.19 -5.60
N THR A 138 -23.88 -12.67 -5.69
CA THR A 138 -24.61 -12.06 -4.57
C THR A 138 -25.43 -13.05 -3.75
N GLY A 139 -25.67 -14.26 -4.27
CA GLY A 139 -26.58 -15.23 -3.65
C GLY A 139 -28.06 -14.87 -3.78
N GLU A 140 -28.41 -13.89 -4.62
CA GLU A 140 -29.78 -13.49 -4.91
C GLU A 140 -30.43 -14.47 -5.88
N ILE A 141 -31.61 -14.95 -5.54
CA ILE A 141 -32.38 -15.92 -6.31
C ILE A 141 -33.78 -15.34 -6.50
N LYS A 142 -34.11 -15.00 -7.74
CA LYS A 142 -35.45 -14.54 -8.13
C LYS A 142 -36.22 -15.69 -8.76
N LEU A 143 -37.32 -16.08 -8.14
CA LEU A 143 -38.22 -17.10 -8.69
C LEU A 143 -39.15 -16.45 -9.71
N HIS A 144 -39.36 -17.10 -10.87
CA HIS A 144 -40.30 -16.60 -11.88
C HIS A 144 -41.77 -16.87 -11.49
N LYS A 145 -42.02 -17.79 -10.55
CA LYS A 145 -43.34 -18.13 -10.02
C LYS A 145 -43.28 -18.35 -8.50
N PRO A 146 -44.37 -18.04 -7.75
CA PRO A 146 -44.43 -18.33 -6.32
C PRO A 146 -44.39 -19.85 -6.08
N LYS A 147 -43.45 -20.31 -5.24
CA LYS A 147 -43.33 -21.71 -4.78
C LYS A 147 -43.11 -21.72 -3.27
N GLN A 148 -43.61 -22.75 -2.57
CA GLN A 148 -43.45 -22.90 -1.12
C GLN A 148 -42.28 -23.85 -0.81
N ASN A 149 -41.78 -23.82 0.44
CA ASN A 149 -40.70 -24.69 0.94
C ASN A 149 -39.47 -24.80 0.04
N VAL A 150 -38.95 -23.67 -0.43
CA VAL A 150 -37.73 -23.66 -1.26
C VAL A 150 -36.52 -23.97 -0.39
N THR A 151 -35.80 -25.04 -0.73
CA THR A 151 -34.51 -25.40 -0.14
C THR A 151 -33.40 -25.25 -1.17
N ALA A 152 -32.27 -24.70 -0.75
CA ALA A 152 -31.09 -24.51 -1.58
C ALA A 152 -29.97 -25.43 -1.12
N THR A 153 -29.40 -26.16 -2.06
CA THR A 153 -28.12 -26.83 -1.89
C THR A 153 -27.12 -26.13 -2.78
N TYR A 154 -26.05 -25.61 -2.20
CA TYR A 154 -25.08 -24.83 -2.96
C TYR A 154 -23.66 -25.03 -2.46
N THR A 155 -22.74 -24.93 -3.39
CA THR A 155 -21.30 -24.91 -3.13
C THR A 155 -20.84 -23.47 -3.28
N TYR A 156 -20.26 -22.89 -2.23
CA TYR A 156 -19.72 -21.53 -2.25
C TYR A 156 -18.21 -21.53 -2.04
N ALA A 157 -17.54 -20.50 -2.55
CA ALA A 157 -16.13 -20.27 -2.30
C ALA A 157 -15.96 -19.78 -0.86
N ASP A 158 -15.29 -20.55 0.00
CA ASP A 158 -15.24 -20.28 1.43
C ASP A 158 -13.94 -19.55 1.81
N PRO A 159 -13.98 -18.24 2.09
CA PRO A 159 -12.79 -17.49 2.48
C PRO A 159 -12.18 -17.96 3.81
N THR A 160 -12.95 -18.65 4.66
CA THR A 160 -12.43 -19.18 5.94
C THR A 160 -11.48 -20.35 5.77
N LYS A 161 -11.49 -21.01 4.60
CA LYS A 161 -10.59 -22.12 4.29
C LYS A 161 -9.23 -21.66 3.73
N VAL A 162 -9.10 -20.37 3.40
CA VAL A 162 -7.83 -19.81 2.94
C VAL A 162 -6.88 -19.73 4.13
N THR A 163 -5.75 -20.42 4.02
CA THR A 163 -4.75 -20.46 5.08
C THR A 163 -3.72 -19.35 4.92
N GLU A 164 -2.94 -19.09 5.97
CA GLU A 164 -1.83 -18.15 5.90
C GLU A 164 -0.76 -18.57 4.88
N ALA A 165 -0.60 -19.88 4.64
CA ALA A 165 0.34 -20.39 3.66
C ALA A 165 -0.07 -20.02 2.23
N ASP A 166 -1.38 -19.98 1.95
CA ASP A 166 -1.89 -19.61 0.63
C ASP A 166 -1.65 -18.12 0.35
N ILE A 167 -1.82 -17.25 1.37
CA ILE A 167 -1.60 -15.80 1.24
C ILE A 167 -0.11 -15.47 1.07
N LYS A 168 0.77 -16.10 1.88
CA LYS A 168 2.23 -15.97 1.69
C LYS A 168 2.62 -16.46 0.30
N GLY A 169 2.05 -17.61 -0.07
CA GLY A 169 2.35 -18.29 -1.31
C GLY A 169 3.79 -18.82 -1.34
N ALA A 170 4.10 -19.48 -2.44
CA ALA A 170 5.43 -19.98 -2.74
C ALA A 170 5.63 -20.05 -4.26
N ILE A 171 6.87 -20.30 -4.66
CA ILE A 171 7.19 -20.73 -6.00
C ILE A 171 7.03 -22.24 -6.06
N ASP A 172 6.12 -22.72 -6.90
CA ASP A 172 6.02 -24.14 -7.20
C ASP A 172 7.27 -24.58 -7.98
N THR A 173 8.04 -25.49 -7.40
CA THR A 173 9.32 -25.96 -7.96
C THR A 173 9.18 -26.78 -9.23
N GLN A 174 7.98 -27.33 -9.51
CA GLN A 174 7.74 -28.13 -10.70
C GLN A 174 7.20 -27.29 -11.86
N THR A 175 6.32 -26.34 -11.57
CA THR A 175 5.67 -25.52 -12.61
C THR A 175 6.29 -24.12 -12.77
N GLY A 176 7.13 -23.70 -11.82
CA GLY A 176 7.69 -22.35 -11.75
C GLY A 176 6.65 -21.26 -11.44
N LYS A 177 5.39 -21.64 -11.17
CA LYS A 177 4.31 -20.70 -10.91
C LYS A 177 4.46 -20.09 -9.52
N ARG A 178 4.29 -18.77 -9.46
CA ARG A 178 4.30 -18.00 -8.20
C ARG A 178 2.88 -17.84 -7.70
N THR A 179 2.71 -17.84 -6.38
CA THR A 179 1.41 -17.71 -5.71
C THR A 179 1.51 -16.69 -4.58
N GLY A 180 0.38 -16.14 -4.11
CA GLY A 180 0.36 -15.22 -2.97
C GLY A 180 1.26 -13.98 -3.14
N PHE A 181 2.02 -13.62 -2.09
CA PHE A 181 2.96 -12.49 -2.12
C PHE A 181 4.06 -12.65 -3.18
N GLU A 182 4.56 -13.87 -3.39
CA GLU A 182 5.59 -14.10 -4.41
C GLU A 182 5.13 -13.73 -5.83
N MET A 183 3.82 -13.70 -6.08
CA MET A 183 3.26 -13.23 -7.36
C MET A 183 3.43 -11.71 -7.55
N LEU A 184 3.50 -10.91 -6.48
CA LEU A 184 3.75 -9.47 -6.59
C LEU A 184 5.14 -9.15 -7.17
N ARG A 185 6.13 -10.03 -6.98
CA ARG A 185 7.46 -9.90 -7.62
C ARG A 185 7.41 -10.03 -9.14
N ALA A 186 6.34 -10.62 -9.69
CA ALA A 186 6.17 -10.66 -11.13
C ALA A 186 5.76 -9.29 -11.71
N GLY A 187 5.44 -8.30 -10.85
CA GLY A 187 5.06 -6.95 -11.26
C GLY A 187 6.09 -6.28 -12.14
N PHE A 188 7.38 -6.33 -11.77
CA PHE A 188 8.44 -5.78 -12.62
C PHE A 188 8.49 -6.44 -14.02
N ASN A 189 8.40 -7.76 -14.08
CA ASN A 189 8.48 -8.49 -15.35
C ASN A 189 7.25 -8.28 -16.25
N LEU A 190 6.06 -8.12 -15.67
CA LEU A 190 4.80 -8.00 -16.40
C LEU A 190 4.46 -6.55 -16.76
N PHE A 191 4.75 -5.61 -15.87
CA PHE A 191 4.29 -4.22 -15.94
C PHE A 191 5.43 -3.20 -15.84
N GLY A 192 6.68 -3.64 -15.68
CA GLY A 192 7.85 -2.77 -15.66
C GLY A 192 8.08 -2.00 -14.36
N SER A 193 7.29 -2.27 -13.31
CA SER A 193 7.46 -1.64 -11.99
C SER A 193 7.01 -2.53 -10.83
N ASP A 194 7.67 -2.39 -9.68
CA ASP A 194 7.33 -3.11 -8.45
C ASP A 194 6.34 -2.33 -7.58
N ALA A 195 5.58 -3.07 -6.78
CA ALA A 195 4.75 -2.48 -5.73
C ALA A 195 5.63 -1.78 -4.68
N LYS A 196 5.19 -0.61 -4.20
CA LYS A 196 5.89 0.19 -3.18
C LYS A 196 5.19 0.21 -1.83
N ILE A 197 3.91 -0.14 -1.82
CA ILE A 197 3.10 -0.28 -0.61
C ILE A 197 2.44 -1.64 -0.66
N LEU A 198 2.51 -2.37 0.45
CA LEU A 198 1.94 -3.70 0.56
C LEU A 198 0.85 -3.73 1.61
N ILE A 199 -0.30 -4.31 1.25
CA ILE A 199 -1.43 -4.52 2.14
C ILE A 199 -1.97 -5.95 1.99
N CYS A 200 -2.30 -6.59 3.11
CA CYS A 200 -3.05 -7.84 3.15
C CYS A 200 -4.26 -7.68 4.09
N PRO A 201 -5.36 -7.05 3.63
CA PRO A 201 -6.46 -6.68 4.50
C PRO A 201 -7.01 -7.90 5.25
N HIS A 202 -7.28 -7.74 6.56
CA HIS A 202 -7.80 -8.75 7.49
C HIS A 202 -6.77 -9.80 7.92
N TYR A 203 -5.91 -10.24 7.00
CA TYR A 203 -4.83 -11.18 7.28
C TYR A 203 -3.63 -10.53 7.97
N ASP A 204 -3.53 -9.20 7.94
CA ASP A 204 -2.52 -8.43 8.64
C ASP A 204 -2.68 -8.47 10.17
N THR A 205 -3.86 -8.85 10.67
CA THR A 205 -4.16 -8.94 12.11
C THR A 205 -3.43 -10.08 12.83
N GLN A 206 -3.02 -11.11 12.10
CA GLN A 206 -2.21 -12.22 12.62
C GLN A 206 -0.72 -11.83 12.67
N ALA A 207 -0.07 -12.06 13.81
CA ALA A 207 1.35 -11.72 14.00
C ALA A 207 2.29 -12.45 13.02
N THR A 208 2.00 -13.73 12.72
CA THR A 208 2.75 -14.56 11.77
C THR A 208 2.66 -14.07 10.32
N MET A 209 1.58 -13.37 9.97
CA MET A 209 1.38 -12.78 8.66
C MET A 209 2.01 -11.39 8.58
N ALA A 210 1.87 -10.57 9.63
CA ALA A 210 2.54 -9.29 9.76
C ALA A 210 4.06 -9.42 9.56
N THR A 211 4.70 -10.39 10.22
CA THR A 211 6.13 -10.67 10.04
C THR A 211 6.48 -11.11 8.61
N ALA A 212 5.64 -11.94 7.98
CA ALA A 212 5.89 -12.38 6.61
C ALA A 212 5.75 -11.24 5.59
N LEU A 213 4.77 -10.35 5.79
CA LEU A 213 4.58 -9.15 4.98
C LEU A 213 5.78 -8.21 5.12
N GLU A 214 6.30 -8.04 6.33
CA GLU A 214 7.50 -7.26 6.61
C GLU A 214 8.74 -7.83 5.89
N THR A 215 8.99 -9.14 6.01
CA THR A 215 10.11 -9.79 5.31
C THR A 215 10.00 -9.61 3.79
N PHE A 216 8.79 -9.74 3.25
CA PHE A 216 8.57 -9.54 1.83
C PHE A 216 8.76 -8.07 1.41
N ALA A 217 8.30 -7.12 2.23
CA ALA A 217 8.48 -5.69 2.01
C ALA A 217 9.96 -5.30 1.95
N GLU A 218 10.79 -5.84 2.83
CA GLU A 218 12.25 -5.65 2.82
C GLU A 218 12.88 -6.17 1.51
N GLN A 219 12.44 -7.34 1.04
CA GLN A 219 13.00 -7.96 -0.16
C GLN A 219 12.69 -7.20 -1.47
N ILE A 220 11.59 -6.43 -1.52
CA ILE A 220 11.20 -5.66 -2.72
C ILE A 220 11.37 -4.15 -2.53
N ASN A 221 11.94 -3.70 -1.41
CA ASN A 221 12.03 -2.28 -1.02
C ASN A 221 10.66 -1.57 -1.07
N ALA A 222 9.66 -2.17 -0.42
CA ALA A 222 8.33 -1.62 -0.22
C ALA A 222 8.07 -1.35 1.27
N ILE A 223 6.94 -0.71 1.57
CA ILE A 223 6.47 -0.51 2.95
C ILE A 223 5.20 -1.34 3.18
N ALA A 224 5.24 -2.20 4.20
CA ALA A 224 4.12 -2.98 4.69
C ALA A 224 3.22 -2.11 5.58
N TYR A 225 1.94 -2.01 5.24
CA TYR A 225 0.94 -1.33 6.05
C TYR A 225 0.16 -2.36 6.87
N ILE A 226 0.22 -2.25 8.19
CA ILE A 226 -0.31 -3.25 9.14
C ILE A 226 -1.33 -2.62 10.07
N GLN A 227 -2.54 -3.17 10.09
CA GLN A 227 -3.64 -2.75 10.95
C GLN A 227 -3.67 -3.55 12.26
N ALA A 228 -3.96 -2.90 13.38
CA ALA A 228 -4.25 -3.59 14.65
C ALA A 228 -5.51 -4.47 14.54
N PRO A 229 -5.66 -5.59 15.29
CA PRO A 229 -6.88 -6.38 15.31
C PRO A 229 -8.11 -5.58 15.75
N LYS A 230 -9.30 -5.98 15.27
CA LYS A 230 -10.59 -5.38 15.68
C LYS A 230 -10.80 -5.53 17.19
N GLY A 231 -11.34 -4.50 17.83
CA GLY A 231 -11.58 -4.46 19.29
C GLY A 231 -10.33 -4.29 20.14
N THR A 232 -9.18 -3.96 19.54
CA THR A 232 -7.94 -3.66 20.30
C THR A 232 -8.13 -2.39 21.11
N THR A 233 -7.83 -2.42 22.41
CA THR A 233 -7.88 -1.21 23.24
C THR A 233 -6.61 -0.37 23.08
N LEU A 234 -6.67 0.92 23.40
CA LEU A 234 -5.49 1.81 23.37
C LEU A 234 -4.31 1.22 24.15
N ALA A 235 -4.56 0.70 25.36
CA ALA A 235 -3.51 0.11 26.19
C ALA A 235 -2.86 -1.10 25.52
N LYS A 236 -3.65 -1.97 24.87
CA LYS A 236 -3.15 -3.14 24.13
C LYS A 236 -2.38 -2.76 22.87
N ALA A 237 -2.80 -1.68 22.17
CA ALA A 237 -2.08 -1.18 21.01
C ALA A 237 -0.66 -0.70 21.40
N ILE A 238 -0.55 0.06 22.50
CA ILE A 238 0.73 0.54 23.02
C ILE A 238 1.58 -0.61 23.57
N SER A 239 1.01 -1.47 24.41
CA SER A 239 1.74 -2.61 24.99
C SER A 239 2.14 -3.64 23.94
N GLY A 240 1.43 -3.68 22.80
CA GLY A 240 1.77 -4.48 21.62
C GLY A 240 3.15 -4.19 21.05
N ARG A 241 3.70 -2.98 21.27
CA ARG A 241 5.08 -2.62 20.93
C ARG A 241 6.12 -3.15 21.92
N GLY A 242 5.69 -3.58 23.10
CA GLY A 242 6.56 -4.08 24.16
C GLY A 242 6.91 -5.56 24.02
N PRO A 243 7.84 -6.07 24.87
CA PRO A 243 8.23 -7.49 24.86
C PRO A 243 7.07 -8.43 25.15
N GLU A 244 6.14 -8.01 26.02
CA GLU A 244 4.88 -8.68 26.39
C GLU A 244 3.73 -8.41 25.40
N GLY A 245 4.04 -7.84 24.22
CA GLY A 245 3.05 -7.57 23.20
C GLY A 245 2.41 -8.85 22.66
N VAL A 246 1.08 -8.95 22.73
CA VAL A 246 0.29 -10.11 22.27
C VAL A 246 -0.34 -9.89 20.89
N ILE A 247 -0.23 -8.66 20.34
CA ILE A 247 -0.76 -8.30 19.03
C ILE A 247 0.35 -8.26 17.97
N ASN A 248 -0.05 -8.14 16.71
CA ASN A 248 0.78 -8.05 15.51
C ASN A 248 1.69 -6.81 15.39
N PHE A 249 1.89 -6.04 16.46
CA PHE A 249 2.69 -4.80 16.47
C PHE A 249 4.10 -4.98 17.03
N LYS A 250 4.50 -6.22 17.34
CA LYS A 250 5.82 -6.56 17.87
C LYS A 250 6.89 -6.57 16.76
N THR A 251 7.21 -5.39 16.24
CA THR A 251 8.24 -5.16 15.22
C THR A 251 9.01 -3.87 15.49
N SER A 252 10.24 -3.78 14.97
CA SER A 252 11.06 -2.55 14.94
C SER A 252 11.62 -2.29 13.54
N SER A 253 10.93 -2.78 12.50
CA SER A 253 11.37 -2.62 11.11
C SER A 253 11.11 -1.22 10.57
N ASP A 254 12.02 -0.74 9.73
CA ASP A 254 11.86 0.49 8.94
C ASP A 254 11.11 0.25 7.61
N ARG A 255 10.63 -0.98 7.38
CA ARG A 255 9.76 -1.36 6.26
C ARG A 255 8.32 -1.58 6.66
N THR A 256 7.97 -1.28 7.91
CA THR A 256 6.62 -1.51 8.46
C THR A 256 6.00 -0.21 8.98
N HIS A 257 4.74 0.02 8.66
CA HIS A 257 3.92 1.15 9.13
C HIS A 257 2.68 0.62 9.84
N LEU A 258 2.50 1.01 11.11
CA LEU A 258 1.44 0.48 11.98
C LEU A 258 0.25 1.45 12.07
N PHE A 259 -0.97 0.92 11.99
CA PHE A 259 -2.20 1.70 11.97
C PHE A 259 -3.21 1.25 13.04
N PHE A 260 -3.73 2.23 13.79
CA PHE A 260 -4.74 2.02 14.83
C PHE A 260 -5.55 3.31 15.06
N PRO A 261 -6.88 3.27 15.24
CA PRO A 261 -7.79 2.11 15.28
C PRO A 261 -8.40 1.79 13.90
N HIS A 262 -9.43 0.93 13.83
CA HIS A 262 -10.28 0.85 12.64
C HIS A 262 -11.15 2.10 12.49
N VAL A 263 -11.59 2.35 11.27
CA VAL A 263 -12.48 3.45 10.92
C VAL A 263 -13.85 2.92 10.52
N VAL A 264 -14.87 3.75 10.67
CA VAL A 264 -16.22 3.45 10.20
C VAL A 264 -16.39 4.11 8.84
N GLY A 265 -16.64 3.29 7.83
CA GLY A 265 -16.85 3.72 6.44
C GLY A 265 -18.24 4.27 6.17
N GLU A 266 -18.46 4.82 4.97
CA GLU A 266 -19.78 5.29 4.50
C GLU A 266 -20.89 4.22 4.58
N ARG A 267 -20.52 2.93 4.51
CA ARG A 267 -21.45 1.79 4.70
C ARG A 267 -21.80 1.50 6.16
N SER A 268 -21.32 2.30 7.11
CA SER A 268 -21.44 2.04 8.56
C SER A 268 -20.81 0.72 9.01
N THR A 269 -19.83 0.21 8.24
CA THR A 269 -19.04 -0.99 8.57
C THR A 269 -17.64 -0.61 9.05
N LEU A 270 -17.01 -1.51 9.82
CA LEU A 270 -15.63 -1.34 10.27
C LEU A 270 -14.65 -1.67 9.14
N GLU A 271 -13.93 -0.63 8.70
CA GLU A 271 -12.94 -0.64 7.62
C GLU A 271 -11.52 -0.49 8.17
N SER A 272 -10.54 -1.08 7.47
CA SER A 272 -9.13 -1.03 7.88
C SER A 272 -8.51 0.33 7.60
N LEU A 273 -7.95 0.98 8.63
CA LEU A 273 -7.25 2.26 8.48
C LEU A 273 -6.01 2.11 7.57
N ALA A 274 -5.30 0.99 7.63
CA ALA A 274 -4.19 0.68 6.72
C ALA A 274 -4.61 0.75 5.24
N THR A 275 -5.79 0.23 4.88
CA THR A 275 -6.30 0.31 3.50
C THR A 275 -6.66 1.74 3.10
N HIS A 276 -7.29 2.52 3.99
CA HIS A 276 -7.53 3.95 3.72
C HIS A 276 -6.24 4.74 3.61
N ALA A 277 -5.23 4.44 4.42
CA ALA A 277 -3.92 5.10 4.37
C ALA A 277 -3.22 4.79 3.04
N ALA A 278 -3.30 3.55 2.55
CA ALA A 278 -2.74 3.16 1.27
C ALA A 278 -3.42 3.93 0.11
N GLY A 279 -4.76 4.03 0.11
CA GLY A 279 -5.49 4.84 -0.87
C GLY A 279 -5.16 6.33 -0.77
N LEU A 280 -5.08 6.88 0.45
CA LEU A 280 -4.66 8.25 0.69
C LEU A 280 -3.22 8.50 0.18
N ARG A 281 -2.37 7.48 0.21
CA ARG A 281 -1.01 7.58 -0.30
C ARG A 281 -0.96 7.70 -1.82
N MET A 282 -1.76 6.91 -2.55
CA MET A 282 -1.93 7.08 -4.00
C MET A 282 -2.36 8.50 -4.34
N LYS A 283 -3.35 9.01 -3.61
CA LYS A 283 -3.86 10.38 -3.80
C LYS A 283 -2.77 11.43 -3.55
N THR A 284 -2.04 11.29 -2.45
CA THR A 284 -1.02 12.25 -2.04
C THR A 284 0.14 12.30 -3.03
N ASP A 285 0.59 11.14 -3.49
CA ASP A 285 1.67 11.04 -4.46
C ASP A 285 1.26 11.64 -5.81
N ALA A 286 0.01 11.43 -6.23
CA ALA A 286 -0.52 12.01 -7.47
C ALA A 286 -0.73 13.53 -7.40
N ASP A 287 -1.22 14.05 -6.27
CA ASP A 287 -1.58 15.47 -6.15
C ASP A 287 -0.38 16.36 -5.73
N HIS A 288 0.58 15.82 -4.97
CA HIS A 288 1.69 16.59 -4.39
C HIS A 288 3.08 16.01 -4.64
N GLY A 289 3.18 14.70 -4.90
CA GLY A 289 4.45 13.98 -5.05
C GLY A 289 4.80 13.11 -3.85
N TYR A 290 5.68 12.12 -4.09
CA TYR A 290 6.05 11.07 -3.13
C TYR A 290 6.85 11.54 -1.91
N TRP A 291 7.35 12.78 -1.90
CA TRP A 291 8.04 13.36 -0.75
C TRP A 291 7.10 14.03 0.25
N PHE A 292 5.80 14.13 -0.06
CA PHE A 292 4.81 14.64 0.88
C PHE A 292 4.28 13.54 1.82
N SER A 293 4.13 13.89 3.09
CA SER A 293 3.54 12.98 4.09
C SER A 293 2.03 12.84 3.89
N THR A 294 1.52 11.65 4.22
CA THR A 294 0.08 11.33 4.33
C THR A 294 -0.53 11.90 5.61
N SER A 295 0.27 12.22 6.62
CA SER A 295 -0.18 12.82 7.88
C SER A 295 -0.83 14.18 7.65
N ASN A 296 -1.82 14.51 8.48
CA ASN A 296 -2.66 15.72 8.41
C ASN A 296 -3.46 15.87 7.10
N ARG A 297 -3.76 14.77 6.41
CA ARG A 297 -4.64 14.77 5.23
C ARG A 297 -5.96 14.08 5.53
N GLN A 298 -7.02 14.59 4.91
CA GLN A 298 -8.39 14.13 5.15
C GLN A 298 -8.62 12.74 4.55
N LEU A 299 -9.17 11.83 5.35
CA LEU A 299 -9.64 10.52 4.91
C LEU A 299 -10.95 10.67 4.12
N LYS A 300 -11.10 9.90 3.04
CA LYS A 300 -12.30 9.89 2.19
C LYS A 300 -13.18 8.69 2.55
N GLY A 301 -14.47 8.96 2.64
CA GLY A 301 -15.50 7.96 2.98
C GLY A 301 -15.38 7.39 4.38
N VAL A 302 -14.81 8.14 5.32
CA VAL A 302 -14.78 7.81 6.75
C VAL A 302 -15.79 8.70 7.47
N ILE A 303 -16.72 8.08 8.19
CA ILE A 303 -17.78 8.76 8.95
C ILE A 303 -17.58 8.65 10.47
N GLY A 304 -16.69 7.76 10.92
CA GLY A 304 -16.44 7.51 12.33
C GLY A 304 -15.12 6.77 12.57
N VAL A 305 -14.80 6.59 13.85
CA VAL A 305 -13.67 5.76 14.32
C VAL A 305 -14.22 4.70 15.26
N GLU A 306 -13.61 3.51 15.26
CA GLU A 306 -13.99 2.41 16.14
C GLU A 306 -13.89 2.81 17.62
N ILE A 307 -12.79 3.50 17.96
CA ILE A 307 -12.50 3.99 19.30
C ILE A 307 -12.27 5.49 19.18
N PRO A 308 -13.10 6.33 19.82
CA PRO A 308 -12.85 7.76 19.86
C PRO A 308 -11.61 8.04 20.70
N LEU A 309 -10.60 8.64 20.08
CA LEU A 309 -9.35 9.03 20.74
C LEU A 309 -9.38 10.53 21.02
N THR A 310 -8.82 10.93 22.16
CA THR A 310 -8.58 12.34 22.45
C THR A 310 -7.52 12.88 21.50
N ALA A 311 -7.91 13.89 20.72
CA ALA A 311 -7.09 14.51 19.67
C ALA A 311 -7.07 16.03 19.86
N ARG A 312 -5.93 16.55 20.34
CA ARG A 312 -5.67 17.98 20.51
C ARG A 312 -4.23 18.30 20.11
N VAL A 313 -4.03 19.39 19.40
CA VAL A 313 -2.71 19.79 18.86
C VAL A 313 -1.79 20.32 19.98
N ASP A 314 -2.38 20.87 21.03
CA ASP A 314 -1.72 21.49 22.18
C ASP A 314 -1.54 20.54 23.38
N ASP A 315 -2.14 19.35 23.34
CA ASP A 315 -2.15 18.41 24.48
C ASP A 315 -1.13 17.29 24.31
N LEU A 316 -0.08 17.35 25.15
CA LEU A 316 0.96 16.31 25.24
C LEU A 316 0.42 14.98 25.78
N GLN A 317 -0.68 14.99 26.53
CA GLN A 317 -1.29 13.79 27.11
C GLN A 317 -2.37 13.18 26.21
N SER A 318 -2.63 13.78 25.04
CA SER A 318 -3.58 13.24 24.08
C SER A 318 -3.25 11.80 23.71
N GLU A 319 -4.28 10.96 23.60
CA GLU A 319 -4.10 9.55 23.28
C GLU A 319 -3.49 9.37 21.89
N THR A 320 -3.79 10.28 20.96
CA THR A 320 -3.13 10.34 19.65
C THR A 320 -1.62 10.56 19.76
N ASN A 321 -1.18 11.38 20.71
CA ASN A 321 0.26 11.61 20.93
C ASN A 321 0.93 10.38 21.56
N ARG A 322 0.25 9.72 22.51
CA ARG A 322 0.76 8.49 23.14
C ARG A 322 0.96 7.35 22.14
N LEU A 323 0.12 7.24 21.12
CA LEU A 323 0.27 6.28 20.02
C LEU A 323 1.44 6.64 19.10
N ASN A 324 1.52 7.90 18.68
CA ASN A 324 2.62 8.38 17.82
C ASN A 324 3.99 8.22 18.50
N ALA A 325 4.07 8.41 19.83
CA ALA A 325 5.29 8.23 20.61
C ALA A 325 5.84 6.79 20.56
N VAL A 326 5.04 5.81 20.15
CA VAL A 326 5.45 4.43 19.94
C VAL A 326 5.33 3.99 18.48
N GLY A 327 5.36 4.94 17.53
CA GLY A 327 5.39 4.65 16.09
C GLY A 327 4.09 4.07 15.53
N ILE A 328 2.96 4.30 16.19
CA ILE A 328 1.63 3.88 15.71
C ILE A 328 0.91 5.10 15.13
N THR A 329 0.52 5.00 13.85
CA THR A 329 -0.24 6.05 13.16
C THR A 329 -1.72 5.88 13.41
N THR A 330 -2.41 7.00 13.60
CA THR A 330 -3.80 7.06 14.05
C THR A 330 -4.65 8.05 13.28
N VAL A 331 -5.87 8.29 13.74
CA VAL A 331 -6.82 9.25 13.17
C VAL A 331 -6.94 10.44 14.11
N PHE A 332 -6.76 11.63 13.56
CA PHE A 332 -6.99 12.89 14.26
C PHE A 332 -8.37 13.46 13.88
N ASN A 333 -9.21 13.66 14.89
CA ASN A 333 -10.57 14.15 14.76
C ASN A 333 -10.84 15.27 15.78
N SER A 334 -10.27 16.45 15.57
CA SER A 334 -10.61 17.63 16.37
C SER A 334 -11.79 18.40 15.77
N PHE A 335 -12.36 19.33 16.54
CA PHE A 335 -13.51 20.10 16.10
C PHE A 335 -13.20 20.87 14.81
N GLY A 336 -14.00 20.64 13.77
CA GLY A 336 -13.85 21.29 12.46
C GLY A 336 -12.75 20.73 11.54
N THR A 337 -11.94 19.75 11.98
CA THR A 337 -10.84 19.22 11.15
C THR A 337 -11.25 18.09 10.20
N GLY A 338 -12.39 17.45 10.47
CA GLY A 338 -12.78 16.16 9.88
C GLY A 338 -11.85 15.03 10.35
N PHE A 339 -12.04 13.84 9.78
CA PHE A 339 -11.15 12.70 10.01
C PHE A 339 -9.88 12.83 9.18
N ARG A 340 -8.72 12.94 9.83
CA ARG A 340 -7.41 13.05 9.19
C ARG A 340 -6.50 11.92 9.62
N LEU A 341 -5.65 11.45 8.72
CA LEU A 341 -4.56 10.55 9.12
C LEU A 341 -3.55 11.34 9.96
N TRP A 342 -3.01 10.74 11.01
CA TRP A 342 -2.14 11.41 11.97
C TRP A 342 -1.03 10.50 12.45
N GLY A 343 0.19 10.81 12.03
CA GLY A 343 1.38 9.99 12.24
C GLY A 343 2.14 9.77 10.94
N ASN A 344 3.46 9.83 11.00
CA ASN A 344 4.36 9.71 9.85
C ASN A 344 5.63 8.90 10.15
N ARG A 345 5.71 8.32 11.36
CA ARG A 345 6.80 7.49 11.84
C ARG A 345 6.51 6.02 11.52
N LEU A 346 7.55 5.29 11.14
CA LEU A 346 7.54 3.85 10.90
C LEU A 346 7.72 3.07 12.20
N ALA A 347 7.58 1.75 12.11
CA ALA A 347 7.67 0.87 13.27
C ALA A 347 9.07 0.87 13.92
N CYS A 348 10.14 1.21 13.22
CA CYS A 348 11.47 1.33 13.84
C CYS A 348 11.57 2.42 14.93
N TYR A 349 10.61 3.35 15.01
CA TYR A 349 10.51 4.31 16.10
C TYR A 349 9.87 3.65 17.35
N PRO A 350 10.40 3.85 18.58
CA PRO A 350 11.43 4.83 18.98
C PRO A 350 12.88 4.34 18.98
N THR A 351 13.15 3.06 18.64
CA THR A 351 14.50 2.49 18.66
C THR A 351 15.45 3.22 17.70
N VAL A 352 14.96 3.60 16.51
CA VAL A 352 15.69 4.37 15.52
C VAL A 352 15.22 5.83 15.56
N THR A 353 16.15 6.72 15.90
CA THR A 353 15.94 8.18 15.93
C THR A 353 16.51 8.89 14.72
N HIS A 354 17.22 8.16 13.85
CA HIS A 354 17.68 8.67 12.56
C HIS A 354 16.50 9.08 11.66
N ILE A 355 16.74 9.99 10.71
CA ILE A 355 15.70 10.56 9.82
C ILE A 355 14.99 9.50 8.96
N THR A 356 15.58 8.31 8.83
CA THR A 356 15.03 7.14 8.13
C THR A 356 13.81 6.54 8.81
N ASN A 357 13.46 6.96 10.03
CA ASN A 357 12.22 6.50 10.67
C ASN A 357 10.96 7.18 10.11
N PHE A 358 11.09 8.23 9.30
CA PHE A 358 9.96 8.84 8.61
C PHE A 358 9.65 8.05 7.33
N GLU A 359 8.38 7.70 7.13
CA GLU A 359 7.93 6.96 5.94
C GLU A 359 8.38 7.65 4.64
N VAL A 360 8.21 8.97 4.54
CA VAL A 360 8.56 9.74 3.34
C VAL A 360 10.05 9.75 3.03
N VAL A 361 10.91 9.61 4.04
CA VAL A 361 12.37 9.61 3.85
C VAL A 361 12.79 8.29 3.22
N GLN A 362 12.34 7.16 3.78
CA GLN A 362 12.59 5.82 3.22
C GLN A 362 12.07 5.71 1.80
N ARG A 363 10.81 6.13 1.58
CA ARG A 363 10.20 6.09 0.26
C ARG A 363 10.92 6.94 -0.77
N THR A 364 11.40 8.12 -0.37
CA THR A 364 12.18 8.98 -1.27
C THR A 364 13.50 8.34 -1.62
N ALA A 365 14.18 7.69 -0.66
CA ALA A 365 15.41 6.96 -0.92
C ALA A 365 15.19 5.79 -1.89
N ASP A 366 14.20 4.93 -1.62
CA ASP A 366 13.93 3.76 -2.48
C ASP A 366 13.63 4.15 -3.93
N ILE A 367 12.83 5.21 -4.14
CA ILE A 367 12.48 5.72 -5.47
C ILE A 367 13.72 6.26 -6.20
N ILE A 368 14.58 7.00 -5.49
CA ILE A 368 15.82 7.53 -6.05
C ILE A 368 16.74 6.39 -6.46
N ASP A 369 16.99 5.44 -5.57
CA ASP A 369 17.90 4.33 -5.79
C ASP A 369 17.42 3.43 -6.94
N GLU A 370 16.11 3.18 -7.03
CA GLU A 370 15.55 2.41 -8.15
C GLU A 370 15.64 3.17 -9.48
N SER A 371 15.37 4.47 -9.47
CA SER A 371 15.45 5.29 -10.69
C SER A 371 16.88 5.31 -11.24
N ILE A 372 17.89 5.38 -10.37
CA ILE A 372 19.30 5.27 -10.75
C ILE A 372 19.59 3.88 -11.33
N ARG A 373 19.25 2.80 -10.63
CA ARG A 373 19.48 1.42 -11.12
C ARG A 373 18.88 1.16 -12.50
N ARG A 374 17.68 1.68 -12.78
CA ARG A 374 17.02 1.51 -14.09
C ARG A 374 17.78 2.18 -15.22
N VAL A 375 18.39 3.33 -14.97
CA VAL A 375 19.15 4.08 -15.98
C VAL A 375 20.56 3.53 -16.13
N GLU A 376 21.16 3.06 -15.04
CA GLU A 376 22.48 2.41 -15.06
C GLU A 376 22.53 1.20 -15.99
N LEU A 377 21.39 0.52 -16.20
CA LEU A 377 21.30 -0.62 -17.12
C LEU A 377 21.82 -0.34 -18.54
N GLN A 378 21.68 0.89 -19.05
CA GLN A 378 22.18 1.24 -20.38
C GLN A 378 23.70 1.44 -20.44
N PHE A 379 24.35 1.53 -19.28
CA PHE A 379 25.79 1.71 -19.12
C PHE A 379 26.49 0.38 -18.80
N ILE A 380 25.74 -0.64 -18.41
CA ILE A 380 26.24 -2.01 -18.24
C ILE A 380 26.84 -2.49 -19.58
N ASP A 381 27.95 -3.24 -19.48
CA ASP A 381 28.74 -3.79 -20.60
C ASP A 381 29.43 -2.76 -21.51
N LYS A 382 29.37 -1.46 -21.18
CA LYS A 382 30.20 -0.45 -21.87
C LYS A 382 31.66 -0.57 -21.42
N PRO A 383 32.63 -0.27 -22.30
CA PRO A 383 34.04 -0.25 -21.93
C PRO A 383 34.27 0.81 -20.84
N ILE A 384 35.01 0.45 -19.80
CA ILE A 384 35.39 1.39 -18.74
C ILE A 384 36.46 2.33 -19.30
N ASP A 385 36.03 3.54 -19.63
CA ASP A 385 36.87 4.66 -20.03
C ASP A 385 36.42 5.94 -19.30
N ASP A 386 37.21 7.00 -19.40
CA ASP A 386 36.90 8.28 -18.75
C ASP A 386 35.53 8.83 -19.21
N ALA A 387 35.15 8.59 -20.47
CA ALA A 387 33.87 9.02 -21.00
C ALA A 387 32.67 8.30 -20.36
N LEU A 388 32.80 7.01 -20.05
CA LEU A 388 31.80 6.26 -19.30
C LEU A 388 31.64 6.81 -17.88
N LEU A 389 32.76 7.06 -17.20
CA LEU A 389 32.76 7.59 -15.83
C LEU A 389 32.09 8.98 -15.77
N ASP A 390 32.48 9.88 -16.68
CA ASP A 390 31.88 11.21 -16.79
C ASP A 390 30.39 11.14 -17.14
N SER A 391 30.00 10.23 -18.03
CA SER A 391 28.59 10.05 -18.41
C SER A 391 27.75 9.49 -17.26
N LEU A 392 28.28 8.54 -16.47
CA LEU A 392 27.62 7.98 -15.30
C LEU A 392 27.44 9.03 -14.21
N LEU A 393 28.53 9.68 -13.79
CA LEU A 393 28.50 10.72 -12.75
C LEU A 393 27.61 11.89 -13.18
N GLY A 394 27.79 12.39 -14.40
CA GLY A 394 26.98 13.49 -14.94
C GLY A 394 25.50 13.13 -15.08
N THR A 395 25.16 11.87 -15.36
CA THR A 395 23.76 11.41 -15.41
C THR A 395 23.12 11.42 -14.02
N ILE A 396 23.80 10.89 -13.00
CA ILE A 396 23.29 10.87 -11.63
C ILE A 396 23.19 12.29 -11.06
N GLU A 397 24.20 13.14 -11.30
CA GLU A 397 24.18 14.54 -10.86
C GLU A 397 23.04 15.33 -11.51
N THR A 398 22.85 15.16 -12.82
CA THR A 398 21.75 15.83 -13.54
C THR A 398 20.41 15.38 -12.98
N TYR A 399 20.22 14.08 -12.75
CA TYR A 399 18.99 13.55 -12.16
C TYR A 399 18.73 14.16 -10.78
N MET A 400 19.70 14.05 -9.87
CA MET A 400 19.57 14.58 -8.51
C MET A 400 19.31 16.09 -8.50
N GLY A 401 19.93 16.84 -9.43
CA GLY A 401 19.69 18.28 -9.62
C GLY A 401 18.25 18.64 -10.00
N THR A 402 17.52 17.74 -10.65
CA THR A 402 16.11 17.96 -11.03
C THR A 402 15.11 17.64 -9.92
N LEU A 403 15.53 16.93 -8.87
CA LEU A 403 14.64 16.41 -7.84
C LEU A 403 14.17 17.50 -6.87
N LYS A 404 12.86 17.70 -6.81
CA LYS A 404 12.22 18.56 -5.79
C LYS A 404 12.11 17.89 -4.42
N SER A 405 12.38 16.59 -4.32
CA SER A 405 12.22 15.77 -3.11
C SER A 405 13.39 15.89 -2.12
N ILE A 406 14.52 16.45 -2.55
CA ILE A 406 15.76 16.54 -1.75
C ILE A 406 16.13 17.98 -1.41
N VAL A 407 16.98 18.14 -0.40
CA VAL A 407 17.55 19.42 0.06
C VAL A 407 18.91 19.67 -0.56
N GLY A 408 19.70 18.62 -0.77
CA GLY A 408 21.03 18.67 -1.39
C GLY A 408 21.57 17.26 -1.64
N PHE A 409 22.60 17.17 -2.47
CA PHE A 409 23.25 15.92 -2.85
C PHE A 409 24.73 16.14 -3.23
N SER A 410 25.49 15.05 -3.32
CA SER A 410 26.75 14.99 -4.05
C SER A 410 27.00 13.58 -4.56
N VAL A 411 27.72 13.46 -5.68
CA VAL A 411 28.04 12.19 -6.36
C VAL A 411 29.54 12.17 -6.65
N TRP A 412 30.21 11.04 -6.40
CA TRP A 412 31.65 10.88 -6.66
C TRP A 412 32.01 9.39 -6.80
N LEU A 413 33.19 9.10 -7.34
CA LEU A 413 33.76 7.74 -7.29
C LEU A 413 34.25 7.44 -5.88
N ASP A 414 34.08 6.19 -5.44
CA ASP A 414 34.46 5.80 -4.07
C ASP A 414 35.95 6.04 -3.80
N PRO A 415 36.32 6.97 -2.89
CA PRO A 415 37.72 7.25 -2.58
C PRO A 415 38.34 6.18 -1.66
N ASP A 416 37.51 5.37 -1.00
CA ASP A 416 37.94 4.31 -0.09
C ASP A 416 38.19 2.99 -0.84
N ALA A 417 37.71 2.89 -2.09
CA ALA A 417 37.92 1.73 -2.94
C ALA A 417 39.27 1.81 -3.66
N ASP A 418 39.97 0.68 -3.79
CA ASP A 418 41.08 0.57 -4.73
C ASP A 418 40.53 0.55 -6.16
N LEU A 419 40.50 1.73 -6.78
CA LEU A 419 39.95 1.92 -8.13
C LEU A 419 40.70 1.08 -9.18
N VAL A 420 42.00 0.85 -9.00
CA VAL A 420 42.79 0.07 -9.96
C VAL A 420 42.36 -1.39 -9.93
N ASP A 421 42.23 -1.97 -8.73
CA ASP A 421 41.73 -3.34 -8.55
C ASP A 421 40.25 -3.46 -8.95
N ALA A 422 39.42 -2.48 -8.59
CA ALA A 422 38.00 -2.47 -8.95
C ALA A 422 37.80 -2.42 -10.47
N PHE A 423 38.48 -1.51 -11.18
CA PHE A 423 38.40 -1.43 -12.63
C PHE A 423 39.01 -2.66 -13.32
N SER A 424 40.06 -3.25 -12.76
CA SER A 424 40.63 -4.51 -13.27
C SER A 424 39.63 -5.67 -13.19
N LYS A 425 38.68 -5.61 -12.24
CA LYS A 425 37.57 -6.55 -12.08
C LYS A 425 36.32 -6.16 -12.87
N GLY A 426 36.34 -5.02 -13.56
CA GLY A 426 35.17 -4.50 -14.29
C GLY A 426 34.15 -3.77 -13.41
N ASN A 427 34.49 -3.43 -12.17
CA ASN A 427 33.59 -2.78 -11.22
C ASN A 427 33.83 -1.27 -11.19
N VAL A 428 32.76 -0.48 -11.26
CA VAL A 428 32.80 0.98 -11.13
C VAL A 428 32.14 1.41 -9.81
N PRO A 429 32.90 1.68 -8.74
CA PRO A 429 32.34 2.00 -7.44
C PRO A 429 31.93 3.49 -7.38
N ILE A 430 30.62 3.75 -7.42
CA ILE A 430 30.04 5.10 -7.30
C ILE A 430 29.44 5.28 -5.91
N LYS A 431 29.71 6.42 -5.28
CA LYS A 431 29.09 6.86 -4.03
C LYS A 431 28.26 8.12 -4.28
N TYR A 432 27.06 8.16 -3.72
CA TYR A 432 26.24 9.37 -3.67
C TYR A 432 25.63 9.54 -2.28
N LYS A 433 25.51 10.80 -1.86
CA LYS A 433 24.77 11.17 -0.64
C LYS A 433 23.71 12.19 -1.00
N PHE A 434 22.55 12.10 -0.36
CA PHE A 434 21.44 13.03 -0.54
C PHE A 434 20.70 13.21 0.78
N THR A 435 20.00 14.33 0.93
CA THR A 435 19.15 14.60 2.09
C THR A 435 17.70 14.77 1.64
N PRO A 436 16.81 13.79 1.88
CA PRO A 436 15.39 13.94 1.59
C PRO A 436 14.75 15.06 2.40
N LYS A 437 13.67 15.65 1.87
CA LYS A 437 12.85 16.61 2.62
C LYS A 437 12.09 15.89 3.73
N ILE A 438 12.28 16.37 4.95
CA ILE A 438 11.68 15.81 6.16
C ILE A 438 10.37 16.56 6.47
N PRO A 439 9.31 15.87 6.91
CA PRO A 439 8.06 16.53 7.28
C PRO A 439 8.23 17.34 8.57
N ALA A 440 7.62 18.52 8.62
CA ALA A 440 7.56 19.33 9.84
C ALA A 440 6.58 18.70 10.85
N GLU A 441 7.06 17.73 11.63
CA GLU A 441 6.26 16.99 12.62
C GLU A 441 5.87 17.87 13.83
N ARG A 442 6.77 18.77 14.26
CA ARG A 442 6.54 19.69 15.38
C ARG A 442 6.97 21.10 15.01
N ILE A 443 6.08 22.06 15.24
CA ILE A 443 6.35 23.49 15.12
C ILE A 443 6.33 24.08 16.54
N THR A 444 7.40 24.77 16.93
CA THR A 444 7.53 25.38 18.25
C THR A 444 7.67 26.89 18.08
N ASN A 445 6.78 27.65 18.73
CA ASN A 445 6.82 29.10 18.76
C ASN A 445 7.25 29.58 20.15
N THR A 446 8.18 30.52 20.20
CA THR A 446 8.57 31.22 21.44
C THR A 446 8.04 32.65 21.37
N SER A 447 7.05 32.97 22.21
CA SER A 447 6.51 34.33 22.31
C SER A 447 7.15 35.07 23.47
N GLU A 448 7.63 36.28 23.24
CA GLU A 448 8.13 37.19 24.27
C GLU A 448 7.14 38.34 24.49
N VAL A 449 6.71 38.55 25.74
CA VAL A 449 5.90 39.70 26.12
C VAL A 449 6.84 40.83 26.53
N THR A 450 7.08 41.77 25.62
CA THR A 450 8.04 42.87 25.81
C THR A 450 7.34 44.17 26.21
N ARG A 451 8.04 45.00 27.00
CA ARG A 451 7.65 46.40 27.30
C ARG A 451 8.23 47.41 26.31
N GLU A 452 9.03 46.95 25.36
CA GLU A 452 9.76 47.78 24.39
C GLU A 452 8.81 48.64 23.56
N PHE A 453 7.67 48.09 23.17
CA PHE A 453 6.67 48.80 22.37
C PHE A 453 5.87 49.85 23.16
N LEU A 454 6.06 49.97 24.49
CA LEU A 454 5.42 51.01 25.28
C LEU A 454 5.96 52.41 24.95
N ILE A 455 7.20 52.52 24.44
CA ILE A 455 7.75 53.81 23.98
C ILE A 455 6.97 54.38 22.77
N ASN A 456 6.28 53.53 22.00
CA ASN A 456 5.43 54.00 20.90
C ASN A 456 4.17 54.74 21.38
N LEU A 457 3.80 54.59 22.66
CA LEU A 457 2.69 55.35 23.24
C LEU A 457 3.07 56.81 23.52
N THR A 458 4.36 57.11 23.74
CA THR A 458 4.85 58.49 23.94
C THR A 458 5.09 59.25 22.64
N ASN A 459 5.25 58.54 21.51
CA ASN A 459 5.44 59.14 20.18
C ASN A 459 4.13 59.49 19.44
N ARG A 460 3.00 59.64 20.15
CA ARG A 460 1.71 60.06 19.55
C ARG A 460 1.66 61.54 19.10
N GLY A 461 2.76 62.29 19.17
CA GLY A 461 2.87 63.66 18.65
C GLY A 461 4.09 63.81 17.74
N GLY A 462 3.94 63.49 16.47
CA GLY A 462 5.04 63.56 15.49
C GLY A 462 4.63 63.17 14.07
N LYS A 463 3.45 63.61 13.63
CA LYS A 463 3.22 64.03 12.24
C LYS A 463 2.91 65.52 12.28
#